data_AF-A0A7V1H2Y8-F1
#
_entry.id   AF-A0A7V1H2Y8-F1
#
_cell.length_a   1.000
_cell.length_b   1.000
_cell.length_c   1.000
_cell.angle_alpha   90.00
_cell.angle_beta   90.00
_cell.angle_gamma   90.00
#
_symmetry.space_group_name_H-M   'P 1'
#
loop_
_entity.id
_entity.type
_entity.pdbx_description
1 polymer ?
#
loop_
_entity_poly.entity_id
_entity_poly.type
_entity_poly.pdbx_seq_one_letter_code
_entity_poly.pdbx_strand_id
1 'polypeptide(L)'
;MGSTGENNHIRGVNCLFPTPEHPFYHLKLYFISDEKQPCRINKALINGKPVRDFYVYHNNIFQKTRQVKSGGLNEIIIRFDWKRNEDINVEIKGTTSDKKQPYSRADQITAPPYGGYWDPSWKYYAGIVCKETAGLSRINEPVHVTLALYSDRVTDPAKELRIVAIDPESGITAETPSQVYEKSNYDCERPDERYQPTTICEVAFLADVPANSSRVYLAFYGNPGADAPNYKKGLTVSGQGLGLTLENQFYNVRLAETSGAIDEINVKMGVDVTFDHHLETNGALHWNPGIYAPPRPWLHASDWDPPERQSSTVGNIFTMTRRNGTMEHYPEAEISITYTFYDRVPWILMSSTIEITGDIDVKALRNGEVVFNRKVVKEFAWREPGGKTGSTLITDLPRHPRRAMVLPHDTPWVCFFNRDLKSGLGLVTVDLANFRKDGGFSRTFQPYSYLHWGPWVYYARPLVYTYISSNPGKMINVPAGNVYYEKMAFVPLRFERDDKTHEYLERIYKQLSNPLYINVIEDTDDRAPREFMPPILVEEFEEMEDG
;
A
#
# COMPACT_ATOMS: atom_id res chain seq x y z
N MET A 1 -47.51 -38.82 -24.64
CA MET A 1 -47.31 -38.67 -23.19
C MET A 1 -46.02 -39.39 -22.84
N GLY A 2 -44.92 -38.66 -22.73
CA GLY A 2 -43.62 -39.16 -22.29
C GLY A 2 -43.07 -38.14 -21.31
N SER A 3 -42.84 -38.58 -20.09
CA SER A 3 -42.46 -37.79 -18.91
C SER A 3 -41.16 -36.99 -19.13
N THR A 4 -41.26 -35.66 -19.16
CA THR A 4 -40.11 -34.72 -19.21
C THR A 4 -39.91 -33.96 -17.88
N GLY A 5 -40.27 -34.58 -16.75
CA GLY A 5 -40.49 -33.84 -15.50
C GLY A 5 -39.39 -33.82 -14.43
N GLU A 6 -38.57 -34.87 -14.27
CA GLU A 6 -38.01 -35.12 -12.92
C GLU A 6 -36.51 -34.82 -12.69
N ASN A 7 -35.66 -34.58 -13.71
CA ASN A 7 -34.20 -34.46 -13.47
C ASN A 7 -33.57 -33.07 -13.71
N ASN A 8 -34.38 -32.01 -13.79
CA ASN A 8 -33.90 -30.64 -14.08
C ASN A 8 -33.59 -29.77 -12.84
N HIS A 9 -33.63 -30.33 -11.64
CA HIS A 9 -33.46 -29.55 -10.41
C HIS A 9 -31.99 -29.26 -10.08
N ILE A 10 -31.75 -28.07 -9.55
CA ILE A 10 -30.52 -27.73 -8.83
C ILE A 10 -30.60 -28.43 -7.46
N ARG A 11 -29.52 -29.02 -6.96
CA ARG A 11 -29.57 -29.75 -5.67
C ARG A 11 -29.63 -28.80 -4.48
N GLY A 12 -29.05 -27.61 -4.63
CA GLY A 12 -29.21 -26.53 -3.68
C GLY A 12 -28.63 -25.23 -4.21
N VAL A 13 -29.18 -24.14 -3.69
CA VAL A 13 -28.75 -22.77 -3.96
C VAL A 13 -28.51 -22.11 -2.61
N ASN A 14 -27.28 -21.64 -2.40
CA ASN A 14 -26.90 -20.96 -1.17
C ASN A 14 -26.60 -19.49 -1.46
N CYS A 15 -27.16 -18.59 -0.67
CA CYS A 15 -26.72 -17.19 -0.63
C CYS A 15 -25.46 -17.09 0.24
N LEU A 16 -24.36 -16.62 -0.34
CA LEU A 16 -23.06 -16.56 0.33
C LEU A 16 -22.53 -15.14 0.39
N PHE A 17 -21.70 -14.91 1.40
CA PHE A 17 -20.99 -13.66 1.63
C PHE A 17 -19.71 -13.60 0.78
N PRO A 18 -19.19 -12.39 0.52
CA PRO A 18 -17.88 -12.19 -0.09
C PRO A 18 -16.78 -13.01 0.56
N THR A 19 -15.98 -13.69 -0.26
CA THR A 19 -14.80 -14.45 0.16
C THR A 19 -13.57 -13.96 -0.62
N PRO A 20 -12.33 -14.26 -0.19
CA PRO A 20 -11.15 -13.85 -0.96
C PRO A 20 -11.12 -14.37 -2.40
N GLU A 21 -11.77 -15.51 -2.69
CA GLU A 21 -11.90 -16.05 -4.04
C GLU A 21 -13.02 -15.35 -4.84
N HIS A 22 -14.11 -14.97 -4.16
CA HIS A 22 -15.28 -14.29 -4.72
C HIS A 22 -15.61 -13.05 -3.89
N PRO A 23 -14.90 -11.92 -4.09
CA PRO A 23 -14.99 -10.73 -3.23
C PRO A 23 -16.24 -9.89 -3.53
N PHE A 24 -17.38 -10.57 -3.65
CA PHE A 24 -18.70 -10.03 -3.93
C PHE A 24 -19.76 -10.97 -3.37
N TYR A 25 -20.96 -10.44 -3.08
CA TYR A 25 -22.10 -11.26 -2.69
C TYR A 25 -22.48 -12.16 -3.86
N HIS A 26 -22.79 -13.43 -3.58
CA HIS A 26 -23.04 -14.39 -4.65
C HIS A 26 -24.01 -15.49 -4.24
N LEU A 27 -24.62 -16.09 -5.27
CA LEU A 27 -25.29 -17.38 -5.15
C LEU A 27 -24.31 -18.49 -5.51
N LYS A 28 -24.30 -19.56 -4.73
CA LYS A 28 -23.63 -20.82 -5.05
C LYS A 28 -24.67 -21.89 -5.33
N LEU A 29 -24.76 -22.28 -6.60
CA LEU A 29 -25.58 -23.39 -7.06
C LEU A 29 -24.71 -24.63 -7.08
N TYR A 30 -25.27 -25.78 -6.70
CA TYR A 30 -24.57 -27.04 -6.85
C TYR A 30 -25.53 -28.15 -7.28
N PHE A 31 -25.08 -29.01 -8.18
CA PHE A 31 -25.88 -30.11 -8.73
C PHE A 31 -24.98 -31.17 -9.38
N ILE A 32 -25.54 -32.36 -9.59
CA ILE A 32 -24.91 -33.37 -10.47
C ILE A 32 -25.64 -33.34 -11.79
N SER A 33 -24.88 -33.29 -12.88
CA SER A 33 -25.46 -33.36 -14.22
C SER A 33 -25.61 -34.82 -14.62
N ASP A 34 -26.80 -35.19 -15.07
CA ASP A 34 -27.09 -36.51 -15.67
C ASP A 34 -26.73 -36.53 -17.17
N GLU A 35 -26.30 -35.40 -17.72
CA GLU A 35 -25.94 -35.27 -19.12
C GLU A 35 -24.68 -36.08 -19.43
N LYS A 36 -24.80 -37.04 -20.35
CA LYS A 36 -23.67 -37.88 -20.78
C LYS A 36 -22.56 -37.05 -21.42
N GLN A 37 -22.90 -35.93 -22.05
CA GLN A 37 -21.94 -35.02 -22.64
C GLN A 37 -21.78 -33.75 -21.80
N PRO A 38 -20.60 -33.12 -21.83
CA PRO A 38 -20.43 -31.82 -21.19
C PRO A 38 -21.37 -30.77 -21.79
N CYS A 39 -21.90 -29.89 -20.96
CA CYS A 39 -22.72 -28.75 -21.40
C CYS A 39 -21.99 -27.45 -21.09
N ARG A 40 -21.92 -26.55 -22.07
CA ARG A 40 -21.40 -25.20 -21.85
C ARG A 40 -22.51 -24.30 -21.34
N ILE A 41 -22.32 -23.68 -20.18
CA ILE A 41 -23.24 -22.68 -19.64
C ILE A 41 -22.97 -21.36 -20.32
N ASN A 42 -23.99 -20.84 -20.99
CA ASN A 42 -23.92 -19.62 -21.79
C ASN A 42 -24.54 -18.42 -21.04
N LYS A 43 -25.54 -18.66 -20.20
CA LYS A 43 -26.25 -17.62 -19.43
C LYS A 43 -26.57 -18.10 -18.03
N ALA A 44 -26.42 -17.19 -17.07
CA ALA A 44 -27.02 -17.25 -15.76
C ALA A 44 -28.07 -16.13 -15.67
N LEU A 45 -29.23 -16.41 -15.09
CA LEU A 45 -30.29 -15.43 -14.87
C LEU A 45 -30.71 -15.47 -13.40
N ILE A 46 -30.95 -14.29 -12.84
CA ILE A 46 -31.55 -14.11 -11.52
C ILE A 46 -32.75 -13.19 -11.67
N ASN A 47 -33.92 -13.63 -11.18
CA ASN A 47 -35.19 -12.93 -11.32
C ASN A 47 -35.48 -12.51 -12.78
N GLY A 48 -35.15 -13.41 -13.71
CA GLY A 48 -35.31 -13.21 -15.15
C GLY A 48 -34.27 -12.28 -15.81
N LYS A 49 -33.37 -11.66 -15.03
CA LYS A 49 -32.33 -10.77 -15.55
C LYS A 49 -31.00 -11.52 -15.74
N PRO A 50 -30.33 -11.37 -16.88
CA PRO A 50 -29.05 -12.03 -17.10
C PRO A 50 -27.95 -11.45 -16.20
N VAL A 51 -27.11 -12.31 -15.64
CA VAL A 51 -25.91 -11.93 -14.88
C VAL A 51 -24.67 -12.28 -15.68
N ARG A 52 -23.77 -11.31 -15.90
CA ARG A 52 -22.53 -11.50 -16.67
C ARG A 52 -21.47 -12.27 -15.87
N ASP A 53 -21.36 -11.91 -14.59
CA ASP A 53 -20.32 -12.42 -13.69
C ASP A 53 -20.77 -13.73 -13.05
N PHE A 54 -20.45 -14.84 -13.74
CA PHE A 54 -20.62 -16.17 -13.18
C PHE A 54 -19.45 -17.09 -13.54
N TYR A 55 -19.18 -18.02 -12.64
CA TYR A 55 -18.05 -18.93 -12.66
C TYR A 55 -18.56 -20.35 -12.52
N VAL A 56 -17.98 -21.28 -13.28
CA VAL A 56 -18.38 -22.69 -13.27
C VAL A 56 -17.22 -23.52 -12.75
N TYR A 57 -17.52 -24.42 -11.83
CA TYR A 57 -16.58 -25.35 -11.24
C TYR A 57 -17.10 -26.78 -11.42
N HIS A 58 -16.17 -27.72 -11.51
CA HIS A 58 -16.46 -29.14 -11.49
C HIS A 58 -15.49 -29.82 -10.52
N ASN A 59 -16.02 -30.49 -9.49
CA ASN A 59 -15.25 -31.05 -8.37
C ASN A 59 -14.24 -30.05 -7.79
N ASN A 60 -14.69 -28.83 -7.47
CA ASN A 60 -13.88 -27.70 -6.99
C ASN A 60 -12.79 -27.19 -7.97
N ILE A 61 -12.80 -27.61 -9.23
CA ILE A 61 -11.85 -27.14 -10.25
C ILE A 61 -12.57 -26.14 -11.17
N PHE A 62 -12.05 -24.90 -11.22
CA PHE A 62 -12.58 -23.86 -12.11
C PHE A 62 -12.52 -24.27 -13.58
N GLN A 63 -13.66 -24.14 -14.27
CA GLN A 63 -13.83 -24.48 -15.67
C GLN A 63 -13.84 -23.21 -16.52
N LYS A 64 -12.68 -22.84 -17.09
CA LYS A 64 -12.53 -21.64 -17.95
C LYS A 64 -13.52 -21.58 -19.11
N THR A 65 -13.87 -22.74 -19.67
CA THR A 65 -14.83 -22.88 -20.79
C THR A 65 -16.28 -22.92 -20.34
N ARG A 66 -16.56 -22.72 -19.03
CA ARG A 66 -17.89 -22.76 -18.41
C ARG A 66 -18.62 -24.08 -18.64
N GLN A 67 -17.90 -25.19 -18.60
CA GLN A 67 -18.45 -26.52 -18.84
C GLN A 67 -18.92 -27.18 -17.55
N VAL A 68 -20.12 -27.76 -17.58
CA VAL A 68 -20.62 -28.72 -16.58
C VAL A 68 -20.47 -30.13 -17.14
N LYS A 69 -20.13 -31.10 -16.27
CA LYS A 69 -19.82 -32.49 -16.66
C LYS A 69 -20.60 -33.47 -15.78
N SER A 70 -20.88 -34.66 -16.31
CA SER A 70 -21.45 -35.76 -15.53
C SER A 70 -20.41 -36.40 -14.61
N GLY A 71 -20.88 -37.21 -13.65
CA GLY A 71 -20.02 -38.01 -12.78
C GLY A 71 -19.31 -37.25 -11.66
N GLY A 72 -19.75 -36.01 -11.36
CA GLY A 72 -19.18 -35.19 -10.30
C GLY A 72 -20.08 -34.02 -9.91
N LEU A 73 -19.65 -33.29 -8.87
CA LEU A 73 -20.34 -32.09 -8.40
C LEU A 73 -20.01 -30.93 -9.35
N ASN A 74 -21.04 -30.31 -9.91
CA ASN A 74 -20.92 -29.04 -10.62
C ASN A 74 -21.36 -27.93 -9.68
N GLU A 75 -20.60 -26.84 -9.67
CA GLU A 75 -20.91 -25.66 -8.88
C GLU A 75 -20.92 -24.45 -9.81
N ILE A 76 -21.88 -23.55 -9.62
CA ILE A 76 -21.94 -22.29 -10.35
C ILE A 76 -22.05 -21.16 -9.33
N ILE A 77 -21.08 -20.25 -9.39
CA ILE A 77 -21.04 -19.05 -8.58
C ILE A 77 -21.56 -17.90 -9.44
N ILE A 78 -22.62 -17.23 -9.00
CA ILE A 78 -23.25 -16.13 -9.74
C ILE A 78 -23.23 -14.90 -8.84
N ARG A 79 -22.58 -13.81 -9.27
CA ARG A 79 -22.58 -12.55 -8.52
C ARG A 79 -24.02 -12.06 -8.33
N PHE A 80 -24.42 -11.81 -7.09
CA PHE A 80 -25.76 -11.34 -6.78
C PHE A 80 -25.82 -10.71 -5.39
N ASP A 81 -26.31 -9.48 -5.37
CA ASP A 81 -26.42 -8.64 -4.18
C ASP A 81 -27.72 -8.92 -3.42
N TRP A 82 -27.84 -10.14 -2.90
CA TRP A 82 -29.04 -10.64 -2.24
C TRP A 82 -29.37 -9.90 -0.94
N LYS A 83 -30.66 -9.81 -0.62
CA LYS A 83 -31.19 -9.22 0.62
C LYS A 83 -31.87 -10.26 1.50
N ARG A 84 -32.03 -9.94 2.79
CA ARG A 84 -32.69 -10.84 3.75
C ARG A 84 -34.13 -11.12 3.34
N ASN A 85 -34.55 -12.38 3.42
CA ASN A 85 -35.89 -12.84 3.06
C ASN A 85 -36.32 -12.48 1.62
N GLU A 86 -35.36 -12.25 0.72
CA GLU A 86 -35.65 -12.01 -0.69
C GLU A 86 -35.97 -13.33 -1.38
N ASP A 87 -37.09 -13.40 -2.08
CA ASP A 87 -37.39 -14.52 -2.98
C ASP A 87 -36.58 -14.36 -4.27
N ILE A 88 -35.86 -15.42 -4.61
CA ILE A 88 -34.86 -15.45 -5.67
C ILE A 88 -35.17 -16.62 -6.60
N ASN A 89 -35.46 -16.28 -7.85
CA ASN A 89 -35.54 -17.23 -8.95
C ASN A 89 -34.19 -17.27 -9.68
N VAL A 90 -33.56 -18.43 -9.75
CA VAL A 90 -32.30 -18.61 -10.47
C VAL A 90 -32.47 -19.58 -11.63
N GLU A 91 -31.88 -19.24 -12.76
CA GLU A 91 -31.93 -20.07 -13.96
C GLU A 91 -30.56 -20.08 -14.65
N ILE A 92 -30.09 -21.26 -15.05
CA ILE A 92 -28.91 -21.42 -15.89
C ILE A 92 -29.33 -21.97 -17.24
N LYS A 93 -28.73 -21.45 -18.31
CA LYS A 93 -28.95 -21.89 -19.69
C LYS A 93 -27.63 -22.20 -20.38
N GLY A 94 -27.61 -23.27 -21.14
CA GLY A 94 -26.44 -23.75 -21.84
C GLY A 94 -26.81 -24.57 -23.07
N THR A 95 -25.78 -25.17 -23.65
CA THR A 95 -25.87 -26.04 -24.82
C THR A 95 -24.91 -27.20 -24.66
N THR A 96 -25.31 -28.39 -25.12
CA THR A 96 -24.42 -29.56 -25.19
C THR A 96 -23.24 -29.31 -26.14
N SER A 97 -22.10 -29.96 -25.88
CA SER A 97 -20.84 -29.78 -26.60
C SER A 97 -20.92 -30.10 -28.10
N ASP A 98 -21.84 -30.97 -28.49
CA ASP A 98 -22.06 -31.47 -29.85
C ASP A 98 -23.05 -30.63 -30.70
N LYS A 99 -23.43 -29.44 -30.23
CA LYS A 99 -24.25 -28.42 -30.93
C LYS A 99 -25.72 -28.82 -31.21
N LYS A 100 -26.58 -28.69 -30.18
CA LYS A 100 -27.72 -27.72 -30.16
C LYS A 100 -28.86 -28.06 -29.20
N GLN A 101 -28.79 -29.13 -28.40
CA GLN A 101 -29.87 -29.35 -27.43
C GLN A 101 -29.80 -28.29 -26.32
N PRO A 102 -30.92 -27.60 -26.04
CA PRO A 102 -30.97 -26.61 -24.98
C PRO A 102 -30.81 -27.32 -23.64
N TYR A 103 -29.85 -26.84 -22.85
CA TYR A 103 -29.68 -27.26 -21.47
C TYR A 103 -30.18 -26.14 -20.57
N SER A 104 -31.05 -26.45 -19.62
CA SER A 104 -31.48 -25.47 -18.63
C SER A 104 -31.82 -26.14 -17.31
N ARG A 105 -31.48 -25.45 -16.22
CA ARG A 105 -31.92 -25.77 -14.87
C ARG A 105 -32.38 -24.49 -14.20
N ALA A 106 -33.43 -24.58 -13.40
CA ALA A 106 -33.96 -23.47 -12.64
C ALA A 106 -34.34 -23.92 -11.24
N ASP A 107 -34.32 -22.97 -10.31
CA ASP A 107 -34.74 -23.19 -8.93
C ASP A 107 -35.23 -21.88 -8.32
N GLN A 108 -35.99 -22.00 -7.23
CA GLN A 108 -36.49 -20.87 -6.46
C GLN A 108 -36.14 -21.06 -4.99
N ILE A 109 -35.51 -20.06 -4.40
CA ILE A 109 -35.18 -20.04 -2.97
C ILE A 109 -35.63 -18.72 -2.34
N THR A 110 -35.75 -18.73 -1.02
CA THR A 110 -35.83 -17.51 -0.22
C THR A 110 -34.49 -17.32 0.49
N ALA A 111 -33.89 -16.14 0.35
CA ALA A 111 -32.63 -15.81 1.01
C ALA A 111 -32.77 -15.89 2.54
N PRO A 112 -31.67 -16.18 3.27
CA PRO A 112 -31.70 -16.29 4.72
C PRO A 112 -32.29 -15.03 5.41
N PRO A 113 -32.88 -15.19 6.60
CA PRO A 113 -33.43 -14.07 7.37
C PRO A 113 -32.36 -13.15 7.98
N TYR A 114 -31.07 -13.46 7.76
CA TYR A 114 -29.92 -12.74 8.29
C TYR A 114 -28.90 -12.45 7.17
N GLY A 115 -27.99 -11.50 7.41
CA GLY A 115 -26.95 -11.13 6.44
C GLY A 115 -27.45 -10.31 5.25
N GLY A 116 -26.94 -10.60 4.05
CA GLY A 116 -27.24 -9.90 2.81
C GLY A 116 -26.40 -8.63 2.61
N TYR A 117 -26.70 -7.94 1.52
CA TYR A 117 -26.09 -6.67 1.15
C TYR A 117 -26.06 -5.69 2.33
N TRP A 118 -24.94 -5.00 2.52
CA TRP A 118 -24.65 -4.19 3.70
C TRP A 118 -25.66 -3.06 3.92
N ASP A 119 -25.72 -2.10 2.98
CA ASP A 119 -26.62 -0.96 3.05
C ASP A 119 -27.20 -0.64 1.65
N PRO A 120 -28.50 -0.84 1.42
CA PRO A 120 -29.14 -0.57 0.13
C PRO A 120 -29.08 0.89 -0.35
N SER A 121 -28.74 1.86 0.50
CA SER A 121 -28.53 3.25 0.10
C SER A 121 -27.26 3.43 -0.73
N TRP A 122 -26.27 2.53 -0.58
CA TRP A 122 -25.11 2.44 -1.46
C TRP A 122 -25.42 1.47 -2.60
N LYS A 123 -25.21 1.92 -3.84
CA LYS A 123 -25.66 1.18 -5.02
C LYS A 123 -24.61 0.23 -5.58
N TYR A 124 -23.34 0.56 -5.37
CA TYR A 124 -22.20 -0.11 -6.00
C TYR A 124 -21.13 -0.42 -4.96
N TYR A 125 -20.28 -1.39 -5.27
CA TYR A 125 -19.06 -1.63 -4.50
C TYR A 125 -17.97 -2.28 -5.34
N ALA A 126 -16.72 -2.01 -4.95
CA ALA A 126 -15.55 -2.77 -5.37
C ALA A 126 -15.09 -3.69 -4.23
N GLY A 127 -14.68 -4.92 -4.55
CA GLY A 127 -14.05 -5.83 -3.62
C GLY A 127 -12.54 -5.56 -3.51
N ILE A 128 -12.03 -5.53 -2.28
CA ILE A 128 -10.60 -5.36 -1.97
C ILE A 128 -10.16 -6.61 -1.20
N VAL A 129 -9.30 -7.41 -1.82
CA VAL A 129 -8.71 -8.59 -1.19
C VAL A 129 -7.33 -8.24 -0.67
N CYS A 130 -7.16 -8.35 0.64
CA CYS A 130 -5.88 -8.19 1.33
C CYS A 130 -5.31 -9.56 1.66
N LYS A 131 -4.15 -9.92 1.10
CA LYS A 131 -3.50 -11.22 1.32
C LYS A 131 -2.16 -11.06 2.02
N GLU A 132 -1.98 -11.84 3.08
CA GLU A 132 -0.75 -11.92 3.86
C GLU A 132 0.08 -13.14 3.43
N THR A 133 1.35 -12.91 3.11
CA THR A 133 2.24 -13.93 2.53
C THR A 133 3.53 -14.16 3.31
N ALA A 134 3.80 -13.37 4.36
CA ALA A 134 5.04 -13.43 5.13
C ALA A 134 4.91 -14.24 6.43
N GLY A 135 3.72 -14.77 6.73
CA GLY A 135 3.41 -15.50 7.96
C GLY A 135 3.32 -14.60 9.18
N LEU A 136 2.92 -13.34 9.00
CA LEU A 136 2.76 -12.34 10.06
C LEU A 136 1.30 -11.97 10.24
N SER A 137 0.78 -12.02 11.46
CA SER A 137 -0.54 -11.44 11.73
C SER A 137 -0.44 -9.91 11.60
N ARG A 138 -1.17 -9.35 10.63
CA ARG A 138 -1.28 -7.91 10.40
C ARG A 138 -2.42 -7.35 11.22
N ILE A 139 -2.13 -6.30 11.98
CA ILE A 139 -3.10 -5.59 12.80
C ILE A 139 -2.94 -4.11 12.49
N ASN A 140 -4.03 -3.46 12.12
CA ASN A 140 -4.07 -2.08 11.64
C ASN A 140 -3.04 -1.79 10.52
N GLU A 141 -2.81 -2.74 9.61
CA GLU A 141 -1.88 -2.53 8.51
C GLU A 141 -2.41 -1.44 7.58
N PRO A 142 -1.65 -0.36 7.33
CA PRO A 142 -2.09 0.65 6.38
C PRO A 142 -2.21 0.08 4.97
N VAL A 143 -3.39 0.24 4.38
CA VAL A 143 -3.70 -0.14 3.00
C VAL A 143 -4.10 1.11 2.23
N HIS A 144 -3.50 1.29 1.07
CA HIS A 144 -3.84 2.34 0.10
C HIS A 144 -4.26 1.66 -1.21
N VAL A 145 -5.43 2.02 -1.73
CA VAL A 145 -5.94 1.51 -3.01
C VAL A 145 -6.38 2.66 -3.91
N THR A 146 -6.13 2.53 -5.20
CA THR A 146 -6.69 3.40 -6.23
C THR A 146 -7.98 2.79 -6.74
N LEU A 147 -9.04 3.59 -6.83
CA LEU A 147 -10.33 3.22 -7.41
C LEU A 147 -10.61 4.13 -8.61
N ALA A 148 -11.06 3.53 -9.71
CA ALA A 148 -11.48 4.25 -10.92
C ALA A 148 -12.98 4.01 -11.12
N LEU A 149 -13.79 4.94 -10.60
CA LEU A 149 -15.23 4.81 -10.57
C LEU A 149 -15.82 5.51 -11.80
N TYR A 150 -16.86 4.97 -12.43
CA TYR A 150 -17.57 5.74 -13.46
C TYR A 150 -18.11 7.05 -12.87
N SER A 151 -17.88 8.18 -13.56
CA SER A 151 -18.19 9.51 -13.02
C SER A 151 -19.68 9.72 -12.73
N ASP A 152 -20.56 8.95 -13.39
CA ASP A 152 -22.02 9.00 -13.16
C ASP A 152 -22.48 8.14 -11.97
N ARG A 153 -21.60 7.30 -11.42
CA ARG A 153 -21.89 6.42 -10.27
C ARG A 153 -21.47 7.01 -8.93
N VAL A 154 -20.80 8.16 -8.91
CA VAL A 154 -20.34 8.83 -7.68
C VAL A 154 -20.34 10.34 -7.88
N THR A 155 -20.83 11.09 -6.91
CA THR A 155 -20.88 12.57 -6.94
C THR A 155 -19.77 13.18 -6.08
N ASP A 156 -19.59 12.71 -4.85
CA ASP A 156 -18.50 13.10 -3.97
C ASP A 156 -17.88 11.88 -3.28
N PRO A 157 -16.80 11.31 -3.82
CA PRO A 157 -16.16 10.14 -3.25
C PRO A 157 -15.81 10.29 -1.76
N ALA A 158 -15.46 11.50 -1.30
CA ALA A 158 -15.11 11.73 0.10
C ALA A 158 -16.30 11.62 1.07
N LYS A 159 -17.52 11.88 0.59
CA LYS A 159 -18.76 11.69 1.36
C LYS A 159 -19.32 10.29 1.20
N GLU A 160 -19.17 9.72 0.01
CA GLU A 160 -19.86 8.49 -0.35
C GLU A 160 -19.07 7.23 -0.04
N LEU A 161 -17.75 7.21 -0.20
CA LEU A 161 -17.02 5.95 -0.04
C LEU A 161 -17.04 5.44 1.39
N ARG A 162 -17.33 4.14 1.55
CA ARG A 162 -17.30 3.42 2.82
C ARG A 162 -16.56 2.11 2.65
N ILE A 163 -15.58 1.86 3.51
CA ILE A 163 -14.89 0.56 3.53
C ILE A 163 -15.58 -0.30 4.58
N VAL A 164 -15.93 -1.53 4.21
CA VAL A 164 -16.64 -2.45 5.09
C VAL A 164 -15.94 -3.79 5.08
N ALA A 165 -15.44 -4.20 6.25
CA ALA A 165 -14.97 -5.57 6.47
C ALA A 165 -16.16 -6.52 6.52
N ILE A 166 -16.05 -7.67 5.86
CA ILE A 166 -17.09 -8.69 5.86
C ILE A 166 -16.50 -10.01 6.34
N ASP A 167 -17.12 -10.58 7.36
CA ASP A 167 -16.83 -11.93 7.78
C ASP A 167 -17.48 -12.94 6.81
N PRO A 168 -16.69 -13.78 6.10
CA PRO A 168 -17.22 -14.65 5.04
C PRO A 168 -18.11 -15.79 5.57
N GLU A 169 -18.00 -16.15 6.85
CA GLU A 169 -18.75 -17.27 7.43
C GLU A 169 -20.08 -16.79 8.04
N SER A 170 -20.02 -15.73 8.85
CA SER A 170 -21.18 -15.21 9.58
C SER A 170 -21.92 -14.09 8.84
N GLY A 171 -21.26 -13.43 7.88
CA GLY A 171 -21.79 -12.24 7.20
C GLY A 171 -21.82 -11.00 8.07
N ILE A 172 -21.17 -11.02 9.23
CA ILE A 172 -21.04 -9.83 10.07
C ILE A 172 -20.25 -8.78 9.30
N THR A 173 -20.87 -7.61 9.14
CA THR A 173 -20.28 -6.44 8.49
C THR A 173 -19.80 -5.46 9.54
N ALA A 174 -18.62 -4.89 9.35
CA ALA A 174 -18.11 -3.79 10.17
C ALA A 174 -17.55 -2.70 9.26
N GLU A 175 -18.08 -1.48 9.37
CA GLU A 175 -17.50 -0.32 8.69
C GLU A 175 -16.10 -0.05 9.27
N THR A 176 -15.12 0.01 8.38
CA THR A 176 -13.72 0.29 8.71
C THR A 176 -13.45 1.77 8.45
N PRO A 177 -12.94 2.52 9.44
CA PRO A 177 -12.52 3.89 9.25
C PRO A 177 -11.59 4.03 8.04
N SER A 178 -11.95 4.95 7.15
CA SER A 178 -11.28 5.18 5.88
C SER A 178 -11.11 6.66 5.57
N GLN A 179 -10.23 6.96 4.62
CA GLN A 179 -9.91 8.31 4.18
C GLN A 179 -9.72 8.33 2.67
N VAL A 180 -10.50 9.15 1.97
CA VAL A 180 -10.38 9.38 0.53
C VAL A 180 -9.45 10.56 0.27
N TYR A 181 -8.56 10.44 -0.71
CA TYR A 181 -7.58 11.47 -1.06
C TYR A 181 -7.15 11.35 -2.54
N GLU A 182 -6.34 12.30 -3.04
CA GLU A 182 -5.91 12.41 -4.45
C GLU A 182 -7.04 12.17 -5.45
N LYS A 183 -8.06 13.03 -5.43
CA LYS A 183 -9.20 12.93 -6.34
C LYS A 183 -8.88 13.60 -7.68
N SER A 184 -9.17 12.91 -8.78
CA SER A 184 -9.11 13.46 -10.12
C SER A 184 -10.27 12.94 -10.97
N ASN A 185 -10.52 13.59 -12.10
CA ASN A 185 -11.51 13.14 -13.07
C ASN A 185 -10.85 12.99 -14.43
N TYR A 186 -11.25 11.95 -15.15
CA TYR A 186 -11.04 11.81 -16.57
C TYR A 186 -12.38 12.05 -17.25
N ASP A 187 -12.45 13.10 -18.06
CA ASP A 187 -13.57 13.38 -18.93
C ASP A 187 -13.26 12.91 -20.35
N CYS A 188 -14.28 12.47 -21.08
CA CYS A 188 -14.17 12.21 -22.51
C CYS A 188 -15.32 12.89 -23.27
N GLU A 189 -14.98 13.59 -24.36
CA GLU A 189 -15.98 14.31 -25.16
C GLU A 189 -16.93 13.36 -25.90
N ARG A 190 -16.44 12.17 -26.26
CA ARG A 190 -17.17 11.16 -27.03
C ARG A 190 -17.01 9.79 -26.37
N PRO A 191 -17.72 9.51 -25.27
CA PRO A 191 -17.66 8.21 -24.63
C PRO A 191 -18.06 7.10 -25.58
N ASP A 192 -17.25 6.04 -25.62
CA ASP A 192 -17.55 4.80 -26.34
C ASP A 192 -17.20 3.58 -25.47
N GLU A 193 -17.28 2.38 -26.03
CA GLU A 193 -17.00 1.15 -25.29
C GLU A 193 -15.55 1.01 -24.77
N ARG A 194 -14.60 1.83 -25.27
CA ARG A 194 -13.17 1.81 -24.90
C ARG A 194 -12.80 2.80 -23.81
N TYR A 195 -13.44 3.96 -23.79
CA TYR A 195 -13.16 5.00 -22.80
C TYR A 195 -14.43 5.73 -22.37
N GLN A 196 -14.63 5.74 -21.06
CA GLN A 196 -15.77 6.33 -20.37
C GLN A 196 -15.26 7.34 -19.33
N PRO A 197 -16.06 8.37 -18.98
CA PRO A 197 -15.68 9.29 -17.92
C PRO A 197 -15.52 8.55 -16.59
N THR A 198 -14.42 8.82 -15.88
CA THR A 198 -14.16 8.22 -14.57
C THR A 198 -13.74 9.26 -13.53
N THR A 199 -14.23 9.06 -12.31
CA THR A 199 -13.71 9.70 -11.10
C THR A 199 -12.72 8.76 -10.44
N ILE A 200 -11.47 9.21 -10.37
CA ILE A 200 -10.37 8.45 -9.80
C ILE A 200 -10.08 9.01 -8.40
N CYS A 201 -9.90 8.13 -7.43
CA CYS A 201 -9.49 8.51 -6.10
C CYS A 201 -8.67 7.42 -5.44
N GLU A 202 -7.90 7.82 -4.43
CA GLU A 202 -7.24 6.87 -3.54
C GLU A 202 -7.99 6.77 -2.21
N VAL A 203 -8.03 5.57 -1.65
CA VAL A 203 -8.65 5.29 -0.35
C VAL A 203 -7.63 4.62 0.55
N ALA A 204 -7.46 5.19 1.75
CA ALA A 204 -6.65 4.61 2.81
C ALA A 204 -7.52 4.07 3.94
N PHE A 205 -7.16 2.92 4.48
CA PHE A 205 -7.77 2.34 5.68
C PHE A 205 -6.75 1.44 6.40
N LEU A 206 -7.09 0.99 7.61
CA LEU A 206 -6.24 0.09 8.41
C LEU A 206 -6.86 -1.31 8.41
N ALA A 207 -6.13 -2.29 7.89
CA ALA A 207 -6.61 -3.66 7.71
C ALA A 207 -6.04 -4.62 8.77
N ASP A 208 -6.90 -5.51 9.26
CA ASP A 208 -6.50 -6.69 10.02
C ASP A 208 -6.50 -7.90 9.10
N VAL A 209 -5.38 -8.63 9.04
CA VAL A 209 -5.22 -9.84 8.20
C VAL A 209 -4.40 -10.88 8.97
N PRO A 210 -4.99 -12.04 9.34
CA PRO A 210 -4.24 -13.11 9.98
C PRO A 210 -3.07 -13.63 9.13
N ALA A 211 -2.06 -14.20 9.79
CA ALA A 211 -0.88 -14.76 9.12
C ALA A 211 -1.26 -15.79 8.05
N ASN A 212 -0.60 -15.75 6.89
CA ASN A 212 -0.82 -16.67 5.77
C ASN A 212 -2.29 -16.80 5.33
N SER A 213 -3.06 -15.71 5.45
CA SER A 213 -4.49 -15.70 5.11
C SER A 213 -4.84 -14.53 4.20
N SER A 214 -6.10 -14.46 3.82
CA SER A 214 -6.67 -13.32 3.10
C SER A 214 -7.93 -12.82 3.80
N ARG A 215 -8.18 -11.52 3.69
CA ARG A 215 -9.42 -10.86 4.12
C ARG A 215 -10.03 -10.07 2.98
N VAL A 216 -11.36 -9.93 3.01
CA VAL A 216 -12.12 -9.12 2.06
C VAL A 216 -12.65 -7.89 2.77
N TYR A 217 -12.45 -6.76 2.11
CA TYR A 217 -13.11 -5.50 2.40
C TYR A 217 -13.89 -5.09 1.16
N LEU A 218 -15.05 -4.46 1.32
CA LEU A 218 -15.79 -3.86 0.20
C LEU A 218 -15.74 -2.35 0.31
N ALA A 219 -15.44 -1.68 -0.80
CA ALA A 219 -15.54 -0.23 -0.94
C ALA A 219 -16.89 0.12 -1.57
N PHE A 220 -17.87 0.47 -0.74
CA PHE A 220 -19.21 0.87 -1.17
C PHE A 220 -19.25 2.33 -1.62
N TYR A 221 -19.97 2.63 -2.70
CA TYR A 221 -20.20 3.98 -3.25
C TYR A 221 -21.56 4.14 -3.95
N GLY A 222 -21.87 5.34 -4.44
CA GLY A 222 -23.10 5.64 -5.18
C GLY A 222 -24.30 6.00 -4.29
N ASN A 223 -24.03 6.65 -3.16
CA ASN A 223 -25.03 7.21 -2.26
C ASN A 223 -24.88 8.75 -2.24
N PRO A 224 -25.45 9.49 -3.20
CA PRO A 224 -25.29 10.95 -3.27
C PRO A 224 -25.91 11.70 -2.07
N GLY A 225 -26.75 11.04 -1.27
CA GLY A 225 -27.32 11.57 -0.04
C GLY A 225 -26.48 11.30 1.22
N ALA A 226 -25.30 10.69 1.09
CA ALA A 226 -24.45 10.37 2.23
C ALA A 226 -23.82 11.62 2.84
N ASP A 227 -23.81 11.68 4.17
CA ASP A 227 -22.98 12.62 4.90
C ASP A 227 -21.50 12.20 4.86
N ALA A 228 -20.60 13.14 5.09
CA ALA A 228 -19.19 12.82 5.28
C ALA A 228 -19.02 11.92 6.52
N PRO A 229 -18.20 10.86 6.45
CA PRO A 229 -17.99 9.97 7.58
C PRO A 229 -17.32 10.72 8.75
N ASN A 230 -17.78 10.46 9.97
CA ASN A 230 -17.24 11.05 11.19
C ASN A 230 -16.61 9.97 12.09
N TYR A 231 -15.46 9.45 11.66
CA TYR A 231 -14.71 8.45 12.42
C TYR A 231 -14.02 9.07 13.64
N LYS A 232 -13.90 8.28 14.71
CA LYS A 232 -13.11 8.66 15.90
C LYS A 232 -11.67 8.95 15.49
N LYS A 233 -11.20 10.15 15.80
CA LYS A 233 -9.82 10.59 15.55
C LYS A 233 -8.86 9.91 16.53
N GLY A 234 -7.77 9.36 16.02
CA GLY A 234 -6.64 8.92 16.84
C GLY A 234 -5.29 9.48 16.37
N LEU A 235 -5.17 9.88 15.10
CA LEU A 235 -4.13 10.79 14.63
C LEU A 235 -4.62 12.24 14.76
N THR A 236 -3.88 13.07 15.49
CA THR A 236 -4.12 14.51 15.61
C THR A 236 -3.02 15.29 14.90
N VAL A 237 -3.42 16.32 14.17
CA VAL A 237 -2.52 17.23 13.46
C VAL A 237 -2.80 18.66 13.91
N SER A 238 -1.75 19.38 14.24
CA SER A 238 -1.80 20.80 14.59
C SER A 238 -0.62 21.54 13.94
N GLY A 239 -0.61 22.87 14.00
CA GLY A 239 0.33 23.70 13.25
C GLY A 239 -0.17 24.07 11.86
N GLN A 240 0.67 24.76 11.08
CA GLN A 240 0.35 25.24 9.74
C GLN A 240 1.58 25.17 8.83
N GLY A 241 1.36 25.12 7.52
CA GLY A 241 2.45 25.05 6.55
C GLY A 241 3.30 23.78 6.74
N LEU A 242 4.62 23.96 6.81
CA LEU A 242 5.58 22.88 7.06
C LEU A 242 5.74 22.52 8.54
N GLY A 243 5.51 23.49 9.43
CA GLY A 243 5.62 23.35 10.88
C GLY A 243 4.44 22.62 11.49
N LEU A 244 4.24 21.36 11.11
CA LEU A 244 3.17 20.52 11.65
C LEU A 244 3.63 19.74 12.87
N THR A 245 2.71 19.54 13.81
CA THR A 245 2.86 18.59 14.91
C THR A 245 1.85 17.46 14.73
N LEU A 246 2.35 16.23 14.69
CA LEU A 246 1.56 15.02 14.44
C LEU A 246 1.68 14.07 15.62
N GLU A 247 0.53 13.65 16.14
CA GLU A 247 0.47 12.86 17.36
C GLU A 247 -0.51 11.70 17.23
N ASN A 248 -0.09 10.54 17.71
CA ASN A 248 -0.96 9.39 17.93
C ASN A 248 -0.69 8.77 19.32
N GLN A 249 -1.13 7.53 19.56
CA GLN A 249 -0.89 6.88 20.86
C GLN A 249 0.58 6.51 21.15
N PHE A 250 1.44 6.45 20.12
CA PHE A 250 2.82 6.00 20.22
C PHE A 250 3.82 7.15 20.26
N TYR A 251 3.58 8.23 19.52
CA TYR A 251 4.51 9.33 19.35
C TYR A 251 3.82 10.70 19.25
N ASN A 252 4.61 11.74 19.48
CA ASN A 252 4.36 13.10 19.02
C ASN A 252 5.59 13.54 18.19
N VAL A 253 5.37 13.99 16.95
CA VAL A 253 6.42 14.39 16.01
C VAL A 253 6.23 15.84 15.67
N ARG A 254 7.30 16.63 15.78
CA ARG A 254 7.32 18.02 15.30
C ARG A 254 8.13 18.11 14.02
N LEU A 255 7.58 18.80 13.03
CA LEU A 255 8.26 19.17 11.80
C LEU A 255 8.79 20.60 11.89
N ALA A 256 9.96 20.85 11.31
CA ALA A 256 10.58 22.16 11.25
C ALA A 256 9.74 23.15 10.41
N GLU A 257 9.63 24.39 10.86
CA GLU A 257 8.80 25.42 10.22
C GLU A 257 9.29 25.81 8.81
N THR A 258 10.60 25.73 8.56
CA THR A 258 11.24 26.16 7.32
C THR A 258 11.33 25.05 6.28
N SER A 259 11.81 23.86 6.67
CA SER A 259 12.09 22.75 5.74
C SER A 259 11.03 21.65 5.77
N GLY A 260 10.20 21.57 6.82
CA GLY A 260 9.31 20.44 7.07
C GLY A 260 10.04 19.13 7.37
N ALA A 261 11.33 19.18 7.68
CA ALA A 261 12.08 18.02 8.17
C ALA A 261 11.59 17.62 9.57
N ILE A 262 11.76 16.34 9.93
CA ILE A 262 11.49 15.90 11.31
C ILE A 262 12.50 16.61 12.23
N ASP A 263 11.97 17.47 13.10
CA ASP A 263 12.72 18.21 14.10
C ASP A 263 12.88 17.39 15.38
N GLU A 264 11.77 16.84 15.87
CA GLU A 264 11.74 16.04 17.09
C GLU A 264 10.79 14.85 16.96
N ILE A 265 11.14 13.75 17.64
CA ILE A 265 10.25 12.61 17.87
C ILE A 265 10.17 12.34 19.38
N ASN A 266 9.05 12.70 19.99
CA ASN A 266 8.72 12.31 21.35
C ASN A 266 8.11 10.91 21.38
N VAL A 267 8.72 10.02 22.16
CA VAL A 267 8.25 8.65 22.38
C VAL A 267 7.30 8.63 23.57
N LYS A 268 5.99 8.46 23.32
CA LYS A 268 4.97 8.51 24.37
C LYS A 268 5.04 7.28 25.26
N MET A 269 4.54 6.13 24.78
CA MET A 269 4.61 4.75 25.30
C MET A 269 4.92 4.48 26.80
N GLY A 270 4.58 5.40 27.71
CA GLY A 270 4.97 5.40 29.12
C GLY A 270 6.43 5.76 29.42
N VAL A 271 7.17 6.39 28.49
CA VAL A 271 8.57 6.83 28.70
C VAL A 271 8.74 8.34 28.56
N ASP A 272 7.99 8.97 27.65
CA ASP A 272 8.00 10.42 27.39
C ASP A 272 9.41 11.00 27.20
N VAL A 273 10.12 10.46 26.20
CA VAL A 273 11.49 10.87 25.86
C VAL A 273 11.53 11.42 24.45
N THR A 274 12.07 12.63 24.30
CA THR A 274 12.24 13.29 23.00
C THR A 274 13.59 12.97 22.40
N PHE A 275 13.59 12.50 21.15
CA PHE A 275 14.77 12.45 20.29
C PHE A 275 14.81 13.75 19.47
N ASP A 276 15.91 14.48 19.60
CA ASP A 276 16.20 15.77 18.97
C ASP A 276 17.69 15.89 18.64
N HIS A 277 18.07 16.90 17.86
CA HIS A 277 19.46 17.33 17.72
C HIS A 277 19.78 18.55 18.60
N HIS A 278 19.11 19.70 18.36
CA HIS A 278 19.10 20.98 19.11
C HIS A 278 20.41 21.49 19.75
N LEU A 279 21.56 20.99 19.32
CA LEU A 279 22.87 21.38 19.82
C LEU A 279 23.59 22.32 18.85
N GLU A 280 23.42 22.12 17.53
CA GLU A 280 24.01 22.92 16.46
C GLU A 280 23.05 22.94 15.23
N THR A 281 23.40 23.71 14.19
CA THR A 281 22.70 23.81 12.88
C THR A 281 21.22 24.23 12.92
N ASN A 282 20.40 23.72 12.00
CA ASN A 282 18.97 24.01 11.84
C ASN A 282 18.08 23.32 12.89
N GLY A 283 18.68 22.54 13.81
CA GLY A 283 17.97 21.82 14.88
C GLY A 283 17.35 20.48 14.47
N ALA A 284 17.16 20.21 13.17
CA ALA A 284 16.44 19.04 12.71
C ALA A 284 17.13 17.73 13.07
N LEU A 285 16.33 16.72 13.44
CA LEU A 285 16.78 15.34 13.66
C LEU A 285 17.11 14.64 12.34
N HIS A 286 16.30 14.83 11.29
CA HIS A 286 16.48 14.16 10.00
C HIS A 286 17.01 15.14 8.94
N TRP A 287 18.28 15.00 8.55
CA TRP A 287 18.95 15.95 7.66
C TRP A 287 18.76 15.65 6.18
N ASN A 288 18.98 14.39 5.79
CA ASN A 288 19.14 14.03 4.40
C ASN A 288 17.82 13.89 3.62
N PRO A 289 17.87 13.94 2.27
CA PRO A 289 19.05 13.88 1.38
C PRO A 289 20.06 15.03 1.49
N GLY A 290 21.33 14.79 1.13
CA GLY A 290 22.41 15.79 1.26
C GLY A 290 23.53 15.65 0.23
N ILE A 291 24.10 16.79 -0.18
CA ILE A 291 25.05 16.90 -1.30
C ILE A 291 26.22 17.79 -0.90
N TYR A 292 27.43 17.38 -1.32
CA TYR A 292 28.63 18.20 -1.22
C TYR A 292 29.52 18.02 -2.45
N ALA A 293 29.66 19.10 -3.21
CA ALA A 293 30.59 19.25 -4.33
C ALA A 293 31.41 20.55 -4.15
N PRO A 294 32.54 20.50 -3.42
CA PRO A 294 33.37 21.67 -3.19
C PRO A 294 33.80 22.31 -4.52
N PRO A 295 33.92 23.65 -4.57
CA PRO A 295 33.91 24.58 -3.43
C PRO A 295 32.51 25.00 -2.93
N ARG A 296 31.42 24.43 -3.47
CA ARG A 296 30.05 24.72 -3.02
C ARG A 296 29.82 24.21 -1.57
N PRO A 297 28.95 24.87 -0.77
CA PRO A 297 28.68 24.48 0.61
C PRO A 297 28.04 23.09 0.69
N TRP A 298 28.23 22.39 1.81
CA TRP A 298 27.53 21.14 2.05
C TRP A 298 26.11 21.44 2.50
N LEU A 299 25.12 21.00 1.73
CA LEU A 299 23.71 21.24 2.03
C LEU A 299 22.93 19.95 2.21
N HIS A 300 21.86 20.07 3.00
CA HIS A 300 20.92 19.02 3.34
C HIS A 300 19.49 19.50 3.05
N ALA A 301 18.57 18.58 2.79
CA ALA A 301 17.17 18.94 2.56
C ALA A 301 16.50 19.53 3.82
N SER A 302 17.06 19.29 5.00
CA SER A 302 16.67 19.99 6.24
C SER A 302 17.04 21.48 6.25
N ASP A 303 17.98 21.92 5.41
CA ASP A 303 18.43 23.31 5.30
C ASP A 303 17.51 24.16 4.39
N TRP A 304 16.48 23.57 3.78
CA TRP A 304 15.50 24.31 2.99
C TRP A 304 14.78 25.38 3.82
N ASP A 305 14.61 26.56 3.23
CA ASP A 305 13.86 27.67 3.81
C ASP A 305 13.24 28.57 2.73
N PRO A 306 12.05 28.22 2.19
CA PRO A 306 11.40 26.90 2.20
C PRO A 306 11.82 26.03 1.00
N PRO A 307 11.39 24.75 0.92
CA PRO A 307 11.41 23.99 -0.33
C PRO A 307 10.59 24.67 -1.43
N GLU A 308 10.96 24.45 -2.70
CA GLU A 308 10.25 25.03 -3.86
C GLU A 308 8.78 24.60 -3.93
N ARG A 309 8.51 23.32 -3.68
CA ARG A 309 7.18 22.72 -3.80
C ARG A 309 6.85 21.93 -2.55
N GLN A 310 5.64 22.13 -2.04
CA GLN A 310 5.15 21.45 -0.85
C GLN A 310 3.64 21.19 -0.94
N SER A 311 3.21 20.07 -0.38
CA SER A 311 1.79 19.74 -0.23
C SER A 311 1.58 18.82 0.96
N SER A 312 0.35 18.77 1.46
CA SER A 312 -0.02 17.80 2.49
C SER A 312 -1.41 17.22 2.23
N THR A 313 -1.55 15.95 2.59
CA THR A 313 -2.83 15.27 2.72
C THR A 313 -3.07 15.05 4.20
N VAL A 314 -4.07 15.73 4.76
CA VAL A 314 -4.38 15.65 6.19
C VAL A 314 -5.68 14.89 6.38
N GLY A 315 -5.66 13.90 7.26
CA GLY A 315 -6.88 13.23 7.70
C GLY A 315 -6.66 12.33 8.90
N ASN A 316 -7.74 11.69 9.34
CA ASN A 316 -7.80 11.00 10.63
C ASN A 316 -7.18 9.60 10.59
N ILE A 317 -7.04 8.99 9.40
CA ILE A 317 -6.42 7.67 9.23
C ILE A 317 -4.93 7.81 9.02
N PHE A 318 -4.57 8.76 8.15
CA PHE A 318 -3.18 9.08 7.88
C PHE A 318 -3.02 10.56 7.53
N THR A 319 -1.82 11.06 7.76
CA THR A 319 -1.37 12.34 7.25
C THR A 319 -0.08 12.14 6.46
N MET A 320 0.02 12.77 5.30
CA MET A 320 1.18 12.69 4.43
C MET A 320 1.66 14.11 4.09
N THR A 321 2.94 14.36 4.29
CA THR A 321 3.58 15.63 3.91
C THR A 321 4.55 15.37 2.78
N ARG A 322 4.49 16.16 1.71
CA ARG A 322 5.36 16.05 0.54
C ARG A 322 6.06 17.37 0.31
N ARG A 323 7.35 17.30 0.00
CA ARG A 323 8.15 18.45 -0.40
C ARG A 323 9.19 18.04 -1.43
N ASN A 324 9.48 18.93 -2.36
CA ASN A 324 10.47 18.70 -3.39
C ASN A 324 10.99 20.01 -4.00
N GLY A 325 12.15 19.92 -4.64
CA GLY A 325 12.83 21.03 -5.31
C GLY A 325 14.34 20.79 -5.36
N THR A 326 15.07 21.79 -5.82
CA THR A 326 16.53 21.80 -5.79
C THR A 326 17.07 22.25 -4.44
N MET A 327 18.36 22.01 -4.18
CA MET A 327 19.08 22.69 -3.09
C MET A 327 19.73 23.97 -3.61
N GLU A 328 19.85 24.97 -2.74
CA GLU A 328 20.59 26.19 -3.05
C GLU A 328 22.01 25.83 -3.56
N HIS A 329 22.49 26.46 -4.63
CA HIS A 329 23.77 26.13 -5.29
C HIS A 329 23.88 24.75 -5.97
N TYR A 330 22.84 23.92 -5.97
CA TYR A 330 22.80 22.62 -6.64
C TYR A 330 21.57 22.47 -7.56
N PRO A 331 21.44 23.30 -8.62
CA PRO A 331 20.36 23.16 -9.58
C PRO A 331 20.37 21.83 -10.34
N GLU A 332 21.49 21.11 -10.31
CA GLU A 332 21.65 19.79 -10.95
C GLU A 332 21.06 18.64 -10.13
N ALA A 333 20.49 18.90 -8.95
CA ALA A 333 19.96 17.88 -8.06
C ALA A 333 18.53 18.21 -7.61
N GLU A 334 17.56 17.47 -8.14
CA GLU A 334 16.16 17.51 -7.71
C GLU A 334 15.94 16.50 -6.59
N ILE A 335 15.39 16.97 -5.47
CA ILE A 335 15.17 16.16 -4.28
C ILE A 335 13.68 16.13 -3.98
N SER A 336 13.17 14.97 -3.57
CA SER A 336 11.83 14.85 -3.00
C SER A 336 11.87 14.12 -1.68
N ILE A 337 11.00 14.50 -0.74
CA ILE A 337 10.80 13.81 0.53
C ILE A 337 9.29 13.74 0.80
N THR A 338 8.86 12.54 1.17
CA THR A 338 7.51 12.27 1.67
C THR A 338 7.61 11.67 3.07
N TYR A 339 6.85 12.21 4.02
CA TYR A 339 6.58 11.55 5.29
C TYR A 339 5.12 11.11 5.35
N THR A 340 4.88 9.91 5.88
CA THR A 340 3.54 9.39 6.12
C THR A 340 3.40 8.91 7.55
N PHE A 341 2.36 9.42 8.21
CA PHE A 341 2.00 9.20 9.60
C PHE A 341 0.63 8.53 9.65
N TYR A 342 0.46 7.51 10.48
CA TYR A 342 -0.82 6.81 10.60
C TYR A 342 -1.34 6.86 12.04
N ASP A 343 -2.64 6.69 12.20
CA ASP A 343 -3.31 6.64 13.51
C ASP A 343 -2.76 5.52 14.42
N ARG A 344 -2.88 4.26 13.98
CA ARG A 344 -2.74 3.11 14.90
C ARG A 344 -1.46 2.30 14.72
N VAL A 345 -0.44 2.88 14.08
CA VAL A 345 0.87 2.24 13.95
C VAL A 345 1.96 3.10 14.58
N PRO A 346 3.00 2.48 15.15
CA PRO A 346 4.05 3.23 15.84
C PRO A 346 5.09 3.81 14.89
N TRP A 347 5.20 3.33 13.65
CA TRP A 347 6.23 3.80 12.74
C TRP A 347 5.77 5.00 11.90
N ILE A 348 6.75 5.82 11.52
CA ILE A 348 6.61 6.92 10.57
C ILE A 348 7.34 6.49 9.30
N LEU A 349 6.66 6.50 8.16
CA LEU A 349 7.32 6.21 6.89
C LEU A 349 7.95 7.47 6.33
N MET A 350 9.13 7.29 5.76
CA MET A 350 9.81 8.29 4.95
C MET A 350 10.19 7.66 3.62
N SER A 351 9.96 8.40 2.53
CA SER A 351 10.61 8.11 1.26
C SER A 351 11.26 9.36 0.70
N SER A 352 12.40 9.20 0.05
CA SER A 352 13.10 10.29 -0.61
C SER A 352 13.69 9.89 -1.94
N THR A 353 13.84 10.86 -2.85
CA THR A 353 14.62 10.71 -4.08
C THR A 353 15.70 11.77 -4.16
N ILE A 354 16.85 11.41 -4.73
CA ILE A 354 17.79 12.35 -5.34
C ILE A 354 17.83 12.02 -6.83
N GLU A 355 17.45 12.96 -7.68
CA GLU A 355 17.63 12.89 -9.13
C GLU A 355 18.69 13.89 -9.57
N ILE A 356 19.72 13.38 -10.24
CA ILE A 356 20.75 14.21 -10.85
C ILE A 356 20.31 14.57 -12.27
N THR A 357 19.97 15.83 -12.48
CA THR A 357 19.43 16.38 -13.75
C THR A 357 20.53 16.94 -14.66
N GLY A 358 21.70 17.23 -14.10
CA GLY A 358 22.91 17.65 -14.81
C GLY A 358 24.17 17.00 -14.23
N ASP A 359 25.20 16.81 -15.04
CA ASP A 359 26.46 16.21 -14.60
C ASP A 359 27.07 17.00 -13.43
N ILE A 360 27.41 16.31 -12.34
CA ILE A 360 28.00 16.93 -11.16
C ILE A 360 29.13 16.08 -10.58
N ASP A 361 30.25 16.74 -10.27
CA ASP A 361 31.37 16.12 -9.57
C ASP A 361 31.19 16.31 -8.06
N VAL A 362 30.97 15.23 -7.31
CA VAL A 362 30.68 15.28 -5.88
C VAL A 362 31.77 14.64 -5.02
N LYS A 363 31.92 15.14 -3.80
CA LYS A 363 32.62 14.44 -2.71
C LYS A 363 31.67 13.62 -1.86
N ALA A 364 30.45 14.09 -1.66
CA ALA A 364 29.42 13.40 -0.90
C ALA A 364 28.06 13.54 -1.57
N LEU A 365 27.36 12.41 -1.67
CA LEU A 365 25.93 12.31 -1.95
C LEU A 365 25.39 11.28 -0.96
N ARG A 366 24.48 11.71 -0.08
CA ARG A 366 24.08 10.94 1.12
C ARG A 366 22.57 10.93 1.30
N ASN A 367 22.10 9.82 1.85
CA ASN A 367 20.73 9.57 2.29
C ASN A 367 20.70 9.05 3.75
N GLY A 368 19.51 8.80 4.30
CA GLY A 368 19.29 8.16 5.60
C GLY A 368 20.03 8.77 6.79
N GLU A 369 20.22 10.09 6.81
CA GLU A 369 21.00 10.75 7.87
C GLU A 369 20.16 11.30 8.99
N VAL A 370 20.45 10.83 10.20
CA VAL A 370 19.85 11.31 11.43
C VAL A 370 20.92 11.77 12.40
N VAL A 371 20.58 12.78 13.18
CA VAL A 371 21.47 13.39 14.17
C VAL A 371 20.74 13.46 15.51
N PHE A 372 21.42 13.04 16.57
CA PHE A 372 20.84 12.97 17.91
C PHE A 372 21.71 13.65 18.96
N ASN A 373 21.04 14.25 19.93
CA ASN A 373 21.60 14.65 21.20
C ASN A 373 22.07 13.42 22.00
N ARG A 374 23.30 13.46 22.50
CA ARG A 374 23.88 12.37 23.30
C ARG A 374 23.21 12.14 24.63
N LYS A 375 22.39 13.08 25.11
CA LYS A 375 21.62 12.92 26.36
C LYS A 375 20.64 11.75 26.29
N VAL A 376 20.09 11.49 25.10
CA VAL A 376 19.05 10.45 24.90
C VAL A 376 19.56 9.19 24.22
N VAL A 377 20.79 9.21 23.68
CA VAL A 377 21.41 8.04 23.04
C VAL A 377 22.71 7.65 23.73
N LYS A 378 22.76 6.43 24.29
CA LYS A 378 23.96 5.83 24.91
C LYS A 378 24.44 4.58 24.20
N GLU A 379 23.51 3.80 23.68
CA GLU A 379 23.73 2.50 23.07
C GLU A 379 23.27 2.51 21.63
N PHE A 380 23.87 1.61 20.84
CA PHE A 380 23.53 1.40 19.45
C PHE A 380 23.47 -0.10 19.15
N ALA A 381 22.45 -0.51 18.40
CA ALA A 381 22.28 -1.88 17.92
C ALA A 381 21.97 -1.91 16.42
N TRP A 382 22.32 -3.01 15.76
CA TRP A 382 22.08 -3.18 14.33
C TRP A 382 21.85 -4.65 13.97
N ARG A 383 21.19 -4.86 12.84
CA ARG A 383 21.04 -6.18 12.23
C ARG A 383 22.20 -6.48 11.29
N GLU A 384 22.96 -7.53 11.56
CA GLU A 384 23.99 -8.01 10.63
C GLU A 384 23.33 -8.77 9.46
N PRO A 385 23.95 -8.79 8.26
CA PRO A 385 23.47 -9.57 7.11
C PRO A 385 23.32 -11.07 7.41
N GLY A 386 24.11 -11.62 8.35
CA GLY A 386 24.02 -13.01 8.79
C GLY A 386 22.88 -13.30 9.77
N GLY A 387 22.01 -12.33 10.06
CA GLY A 387 20.86 -12.51 10.96
C GLY A 387 21.21 -12.49 12.45
N LYS A 388 22.42 -12.04 12.83
CA LYS A 388 22.78 -11.75 14.22
C LYS A 388 22.51 -10.27 14.53
N THR A 389 22.12 -9.99 15.76
CA THR A 389 22.04 -8.60 16.25
C THR A 389 23.36 -8.21 16.91
N GLY A 390 24.00 -7.17 16.39
CA GLY A 390 25.14 -6.51 17.02
C GLY A 390 24.66 -5.41 17.96
N SER A 391 25.41 -5.15 19.02
CA SER A 391 25.16 -4.01 19.92
C SER A 391 26.46 -3.50 20.54
N THR A 392 26.51 -2.22 20.88
CA THR A 392 27.68 -1.58 21.48
C THR A 392 27.25 -0.36 22.31
N LEU A 393 28.05 -0.01 23.30
CA LEU A 393 28.02 1.35 23.84
C LEU A 393 28.62 2.28 22.80
N ILE A 394 27.99 3.43 22.57
CA ILE A 394 28.48 4.39 21.59
C ILE A 394 29.89 4.88 21.96
N THR A 395 30.16 5.02 23.26
CA THR A 395 31.45 5.49 23.77
C THR A 395 32.60 4.51 23.59
N ASP A 396 32.31 3.24 23.31
CA ASP A 396 33.34 2.22 23.03
C ASP A 396 33.85 2.33 21.59
N LEU A 397 33.14 3.05 20.73
CA LEU A 397 33.54 3.33 19.36
C LEU A 397 34.56 4.50 19.30
N PRO A 398 35.39 4.59 18.25
CA PRO A 398 36.26 5.74 18.05
C PRO A 398 35.47 7.05 17.97
N ARG A 399 35.80 8.01 18.85
CA ARG A 399 35.22 9.36 18.82
C ARG A 399 35.68 10.13 17.56
N HIS A 400 34.75 10.85 16.92
CA HIS A 400 35.04 11.78 15.83
C HIS A 400 36.19 12.74 16.21
N PRO A 401 37.16 13.03 15.31
CA PRO A 401 37.18 12.76 13.87
C PRO A 401 37.81 11.43 13.44
N ARG A 402 37.98 10.46 14.36
CA ARG A 402 38.45 9.12 13.96
C ARG A 402 37.41 8.41 13.11
N ARG A 403 37.88 7.49 12.26
CA ARG A 403 37.04 6.71 11.33
C ARG A 403 35.87 6.05 12.08
N ALA A 404 34.67 6.24 11.55
CA ALA A 404 33.42 5.69 12.08
C ALA A 404 33.38 4.16 12.08
N MET A 405 32.44 3.64 12.86
CA MET A 405 31.91 2.30 12.62
C MET A 405 31.17 2.29 11.29
N VAL A 406 31.44 1.29 10.46
CA VAL A 406 30.84 1.13 9.13
C VAL A 406 29.99 -0.13 9.13
N LEU A 407 28.81 -0.03 8.53
CA LEU A 407 27.86 -1.11 8.33
C LEU A 407 27.51 -1.21 6.83
N PRO A 408 27.02 -2.37 6.35
CA PRO A 408 26.45 -2.46 5.00
C PRO A 408 25.38 -1.38 4.76
N HIS A 409 25.35 -0.80 3.56
CA HIS A 409 24.39 0.26 3.22
C HIS A 409 22.92 -0.16 3.36
N ASP A 410 22.66 -1.44 3.12
CA ASP A 410 21.39 -2.15 3.18
C ASP A 410 21.15 -2.80 4.55
N THR A 411 21.81 -2.32 5.60
CA THR A 411 21.58 -2.77 6.98
C THR A 411 20.06 -2.73 7.26
N PRO A 412 19.42 -3.88 7.57
CA PRO A 412 17.95 -3.98 7.67
C PRO A 412 17.35 -3.00 8.65
N TRP A 413 17.96 -2.89 9.82
CA TRP A 413 17.57 -1.89 10.81
C TRP A 413 18.74 -1.58 11.74
N VAL A 414 18.69 -0.37 12.28
CA VAL A 414 19.57 0.12 13.36
C VAL A 414 18.71 0.68 14.48
N CYS A 415 19.25 0.76 15.69
CA CYS A 415 18.54 1.27 16.85
C CYS A 415 19.45 2.12 17.73
N PHE A 416 18.99 3.33 18.03
CA PHE A 416 19.61 4.28 18.97
C PHE A 416 18.81 4.23 20.25
N PHE A 417 19.45 3.93 21.38
CA PHE A 417 18.69 3.74 22.61
C PHE A 417 19.47 4.08 23.87
N ASN A 418 18.71 4.15 24.97
CA ASN A 418 19.23 4.37 26.30
C ASN A 418 18.39 3.56 27.29
N ARG A 419 18.96 2.46 27.81
CA ARG A 419 18.28 1.57 28.76
C ARG A 419 17.87 2.28 30.05
N ASP A 420 18.60 3.32 30.47
CA ASP A 420 18.25 4.08 31.69
C ASP A 420 16.96 4.89 31.50
N LEU A 421 16.76 5.41 30.29
CA LEU A 421 15.54 6.13 29.90
C LEU A 421 14.43 5.19 29.41
N LYS A 422 14.73 3.89 29.28
CA LYS A 422 13.84 2.87 28.71
C LYS A 422 13.29 3.25 27.34
N SER A 423 14.04 4.03 26.57
CA SER A 423 13.57 4.61 25.30
C SER A 423 14.58 4.36 24.18
N GLY A 424 14.06 4.28 22.96
CA GLY A 424 14.85 4.10 21.77
C GLY A 424 14.14 4.58 20.52
N LEU A 425 14.92 4.75 19.46
CA LEU A 425 14.47 5.05 18.12
C LEU A 425 15.15 4.10 17.15
N GLY A 426 14.36 3.24 16.52
CA GLY A 426 14.79 2.38 15.43
C GLY A 426 14.69 3.10 14.09
N LEU A 427 15.62 2.81 13.19
CA LEU A 427 15.50 3.12 11.77
C LEU A 427 15.46 1.80 11.00
N VAL A 428 14.41 1.60 10.22
CA VAL A 428 14.21 0.39 9.42
C VAL A 428 14.38 0.75 7.95
N THR A 429 15.32 0.10 7.26
CA THR A 429 15.49 0.21 5.81
C THR A 429 14.42 -0.66 5.14
N VAL A 430 13.50 -0.05 4.38
CA VAL A 430 12.38 -0.77 3.74
C VAL A 430 12.69 -1.08 2.28
N ASP A 431 13.15 -0.08 1.53
CA ASP A 431 13.49 -0.22 0.12
C ASP A 431 14.60 0.76 -0.27
N LEU A 432 15.48 0.32 -1.16
CA LEU A 432 16.58 1.10 -1.71
C LEU A 432 16.68 0.77 -3.20
N ALA A 433 16.62 1.78 -4.06
CA ALA A 433 16.75 1.59 -5.50
C ALA A 433 17.62 2.67 -6.13
N ASN A 434 18.60 2.26 -6.93
CA ASN A 434 19.52 3.16 -7.62
C ASN A 434 19.56 2.80 -9.10
N PHE A 435 19.16 3.72 -9.98
CA PHE A 435 19.12 3.48 -11.43
C PHE A 435 19.53 4.72 -12.22
N ARG A 436 19.72 4.54 -13.53
CA ARG A 436 20.05 5.63 -14.45
C ARG A 436 19.02 5.66 -15.59
N LYS A 437 18.30 6.80 -15.73
CA LYS A 437 17.17 6.95 -16.67
C LYS A 437 17.57 6.81 -18.14
N ASP A 438 18.79 7.20 -18.50
CA ASP A 438 19.36 7.14 -19.85
C ASP A 438 19.98 5.75 -20.18
N GLY A 439 19.79 4.75 -19.33
CA GLY A 439 20.40 3.42 -19.43
C GLY A 439 21.79 3.34 -18.78
N GLY A 440 22.37 2.16 -18.61
CA GLY A 440 23.65 1.97 -17.92
C GLY A 440 23.54 1.81 -16.39
N PHE A 441 24.68 1.67 -15.71
CA PHE A 441 24.72 1.45 -14.25
C PHE A 441 24.61 2.76 -13.46
N SER A 442 23.86 2.73 -12.36
CA SER A 442 23.83 3.84 -11.41
C SER A 442 25.22 4.09 -10.82
N ARG A 443 25.58 5.37 -10.67
CA ARG A 443 26.88 5.76 -10.16
C ARG A 443 26.85 5.74 -8.63
N THR A 444 27.49 4.75 -8.04
CA THR A 444 27.77 4.73 -6.59
C THR A 444 29.27 4.63 -6.37
N PHE A 445 29.75 5.11 -5.22
CA PHE A 445 31.15 4.96 -4.84
C PHE A 445 31.25 4.55 -3.38
N GLN A 446 31.49 3.23 -3.18
CA GLN A 446 31.55 2.59 -1.87
C GLN A 446 30.30 2.90 -1.03
N PRO A 447 29.10 2.43 -1.41
CA PRO A 447 27.93 2.61 -0.56
C PRO A 447 28.10 1.81 0.74
N TYR A 448 27.88 2.46 1.87
CA TYR A 448 27.80 1.85 3.21
C TYR A 448 26.93 2.76 4.09
N SER A 449 26.68 2.33 5.32
CA SER A 449 26.17 3.19 6.37
C SER A 449 27.24 3.38 7.43
N TYR A 450 27.24 4.50 8.13
CA TYR A 450 28.24 4.73 9.17
C TYR A 450 27.66 5.44 10.38
N LEU A 451 28.24 5.14 11.54
CA LEU A 451 27.90 5.73 12.83
C LEU A 451 29.10 6.48 13.38
N HIS A 452 28.91 7.76 13.67
CA HIS A 452 29.87 8.59 14.39
C HIS A 452 29.28 9.10 15.69
N TRP A 453 30.17 9.39 16.64
CA TRP A 453 29.82 10.13 17.83
C TRP A 453 30.89 11.16 18.20
N GLY A 454 30.44 12.25 18.79
CA GLY A 454 31.24 13.38 19.23
C GLY A 454 30.45 14.21 20.26
N PRO A 455 30.17 15.49 20.01
CA PRO A 455 29.19 16.24 20.79
C PRO A 455 27.75 15.74 20.56
N TRP A 456 27.45 15.29 19.34
CA TRP A 456 26.22 14.57 18.94
C TRP A 456 26.54 13.13 18.47
N VAL A 457 25.51 12.32 18.29
CA VAL A 457 25.56 11.06 17.54
C VAL A 457 24.99 11.32 16.17
N TYR A 458 25.59 10.78 15.11
CA TYR A 458 24.93 10.78 13.82
C TYR A 458 25.20 9.50 13.04
N TYR A 459 24.22 9.16 12.22
CA TYR A 459 24.25 8.02 11.32
C TYR A 459 23.88 8.50 9.94
N ALA A 460 24.57 8.03 8.90
CA ALA A 460 24.28 8.41 7.52
C ALA A 460 24.56 7.25 6.56
N ARG A 461 23.86 7.27 5.42
CA ARG A 461 24.07 6.32 4.31
C ARG A 461 24.61 7.04 3.07
N PRO A 462 25.93 7.12 2.90
CA PRO A 462 26.54 7.61 1.67
C PRO A 462 26.26 6.70 0.47
N LEU A 463 25.98 7.33 -0.67
CA LEU A 463 25.84 6.70 -1.99
C LEU A 463 27.11 6.95 -2.83
N VAL A 464 27.67 8.14 -2.70
CA VAL A 464 28.98 8.53 -3.22
C VAL A 464 29.71 9.26 -2.11
N TYR A 465 30.86 8.75 -1.66
CA TYR A 465 31.59 9.39 -0.55
C TYR A 465 33.09 9.13 -0.57
N THR A 466 33.88 10.16 -0.83
CA THR A 466 35.34 10.02 -0.96
C THR A 466 36.11 10.31 0.32
N TYR A 467 35.51 11.02 1.29
CA TYR A 467 36.18 11.51 2.51
C TYR A 467 36.88 10.43 3.36
N ILE A 468 36.28 9.24 3.49
CA ILE A 468 36.88 8.14 4.25
C ILE A 468 37.52 7.06 3.36
N SER A 469 37.65 7.34 2.05
CA SER A 469 38.41 6.50 1.15
C SER A 469 39.91 6.71 1.35
N SER A 470 40.74 5.78 0.86
CA SER A 470 42.20 5.94 0.88
C SER A 470 42.70 7.17 0.10
N ASN A 471 41.85 7.80 -0.71
CA ASN A 471 42.18 8.97 -1.53
C ASN A 471 41.10 10.06 -1.40
N PRO A 472 41.04 10.78 -0.26
CA PRO A 472 39.94 11.71 0.05
C PRO A 472 39.89 12.98 -0.80
N GLY A 473 40.91 13.23 -1.61
CA GLY A 473 40.95 14.32 -2.57
C GLY A 473 40.12 14.09 -3.83
N LYS A 474 39.64 12.86 -4.08
CA LYS A 474 38.92 12.51 -5.31
C LYS A 474 37.53 13.15 -5.34
N MET A 475 37.17 13.64 -6.52
CA MET A 475 35.81 13.97 -6.91
C MET A 475 35.27 12.81 -7.75
N ILE A 476 33.99 12.50 -7.62
CA ILE A 476 33.31 11.48 -8.42
C ILE A 476 32.29 12.15 -9.31
N ASN A 477 32.44 11.99 -10.61
CA ASN A 477 31.45 12.43 -11.57
C ASN A 477 30.20 11.55 -11.48
N VAL A 478 29.06 12.19 -11.19
CA VAL A 478 27.73 11.61 -11.22
C VAL A 478 27.00 12.24 -12.41
N PRO A 479 26.79 11.47 -13.50
CA PRO A 479 26.16 12.02 -14.69
C PRO A 479 24.66 12.25 -14.49
N ALA A 480 24.08 13.10 -15.32
CA ALA A 480 22.65 13.27 -15.42
C ALA A 480 21.91 11.93 -15.62
N GLY A 481 20.67 11.87 -15.15
CA GLY A 481 19.81 10.69 -15.20
C GLY A 481 20.00 9.72 -14.03
N ASN A 482 20.97 9.90 -13.14
CA ASN A 482 21.08 9.08 -11.92
C ASN A 482 19.92 9.40 -10.96
N VAL A 483 19.26 8.36 -10.47
CA VAL A 483 18.20 8.44 -9.46
C VAL A 483 18.53 7.51 -8.30
N TYR A 484 18.43 8.04 -7.09
CA TYR A 484 18.60 7.30 -5.85
C TYR A 484 17.33 7.42 -5.03
N TYR A 485 16.68 6.29 -4.78
CA TYR A 485 15.45 6.17 -4.00
C TYR A 485 15.76 5.51 -2.65
N GLU A 486 15.16 6.05 -1.60
CA GLU A 486 15.11 5.45 -0.27
C GLU A 486 13.67 5.41 0.23
N LYS A 487 13.31 4.29 0.86
CA LYS A 487 12.19 4.19 1.78
C LYS A 487 12.69 3.64 3.11
N MET A 488 12.41 4.36 4.19
CA MET A 488 12.74 3.94 5.55
C MET A 488 11.60 4.22 6.52
N ALA A 489 11.69 3.64 7.72
CA ALA A 489 10.75 3.92 8.78
C ALA A 489 11.47 4.34 10.07
N PHE A 490 10.98 5.41 10.70
CA PHE A 490 11.35 5.76 12.07
C PHE A 490 10.41 5.01 13.01
N VAL A 491 10.97 4.27 13.96
CA VAL A 491 10.23 3.42 14.88
C VAL A 491 10.55 3.85 16.31
N PRO A 492 9.72 4.68 16.95
CA PRO A 492 9.74 4.92 18.39
C PRO A 492 9.65 3.59 19.15
N LEU A 493 10.45 3.42 20.20
CA LEU A 493 10.54 2.19 20.97
C LEU A 493 10.55 2.47 22.46
N ARG A 494 9.86 1.59 23.19
CA ARG A 494 10.07 1.41 24.61
C ARG A 494 10.98 0.20 24.83
N PHE A 495 12.05 0.40 25.59
CA PHE A 495 12.97 -0.65 26.01
C PHE A 495 12.51 -1.26 27.32
N GLU A 496 12.18 -2.54 27.25
CA GLU A 496 11.93 -3.39 28.42
C GLU A 496 13.20 -4.15 28.80
N ARG A 497 13.24 -4.71 30.01
CA ARG A 497 14.43 -5.40 30.54
C ARG A 497 14.78 -6.72 29.82
N ASP A 498 13.87 -7.29 29.02
CA ASP A 498 13.96 -8.65 28.49
C ASP A 498 14.41 -8.75 27.01
N ASP A 499 15.10 -7.73 26.48
CA ASP A 499 15.67 -7.66 25.10
C ASP A 499 14.67 -7.89 23.93
N LYS A 500 13.37 -8.01 24.19
CA LYS A 500 12.29 -8.16 23.18
C LYS A 500 12.20 -6.98 22.20
N THR A 501 12.81 -5.85 22.50
CA THR A 501 12.79 -4.67 21.63
C THR A 501 13.45 -4.93 20.27
N HIS A 502 14.51 -5.72 20.20
CA HIS A 502 15.15 -6.07 18.93
C HIS A 502 14.30 -7.05 18.10
N GLU A 503 13.61 -8.00 18.75
CA GLU A 503 12.65 -8.89 18.09
C GLU A 503 11.47 -8.11 17.52
N TYR A 504 11.03 -7.08 18.25
CA TYR A 504 10.00 -6.17 17.77
C TYR A 504 10.45 -5.40 16.53
N LEU A 505 11.67 -4.87 16.49
CA LEU A 505 12.23 -4.24 15.28
C LEU A 505 12.36 -5.21 14.12
N GLU A 506 12.82 -6.44 14.36
CA GLU A 506 12.89 -7.47 13.33
C GLU A 506 11.49 -7.78 12.75
N ARG A 507 10.47 -7.85 13.61
CA ARG A 507 9.08 -8.01 13.18
C ARG A 507 8.60 -6.83 12.34
N ILE A 508 8.89 -5.58 12.73
CA ILE A 508 8.53 -4.39 11.94
C ILE A 508 9.27 -4.38 10.60
N TYR A 509 10.56 -4.70 10.58
CA TYR A 509 11.32 -4.85 9.33
C TYR A 509 10.69 -5.88 8.41
N LYS A 510 10.37 -7.08 8.92
CA LYS A 510 9.71 -8.14 8.13
C LYS A 510 8.32 -7.70 7.64
N GLN A 511 7.55 -6.99 8.48
CA GLN A 511 6.24 -6.44 8.13
C GLN A 511 6.34 -5.44 6.98
N LEU A 512 7.22 -4.45 7.08
CA LEU A 512 7.34 -3.37 6.09
C LEU A 512 8.01 -3.81 4.77
N SER A 513 8.96 -4.75 4.83
CA SER A 513 9.63 -5.32 3.65
C SER A 513 8.76 -6.34 2.90
N ASN A 514 7.67 -6.80 3.50
CA ASN A 514 6.72 -7.73 2.89
C ASN A 514 5.31 -7.17 3.05
N PRO A 515 4.92 -6.14 2.26
CA PRO A 515 3.59 -5.55 2.35
C PRO A 515 2.50 -6.58 1.97
N LEU A 516 1.27 -6.32 2.40
CA LEU A 516 0.11 -7.09 1.94
C LEU A 516 0.00 -7.07 0.42
N TYR A 517 -0.34 -8.22 -0.18
CA TYR A 517 -0.75 -8.26 -1.57
C TYR A 517 -2.21 -7.81 -1.67
N ILE A 518 -2.45 -6.74 -2.43
CA ILE A 518 -3.76 -6.12 -2.58
C ILE A 518 -4.29 -6.36 -3.99
N ASN A 519 -5.52 -6.82 -4.10
CA ASN A 519 -6.24 -6.96 -5.36
C ASN A 519 -7.59 -6.25 -5.28
N VAL A 520 -7.90 -5.43 -6.28
CA VAL A 520 -9.19 -4.74 -6.41
C VAL A 520 -10.00 -5.42 -7.51
N ILE A 521 -11.25 -5.76 -7.20
CA ILE A 521 -12.18 -6.43 -8.10
C ILE A 521 -13.45 -5.60 -8.18
N GLU A 522 -13.73 -5.04 -9.35
CA GLU A 522 -14.91 -4.21 -9.59
C GLU A 522 -16.09 -5.04 -10.14
N ASP A 523 -17.27 -4.45 -10.19
CA ASP A 523 -18.37 -5.01 -10.95
C ASP A 523 -18.20 -4.82 -12.45
N THR A 524 -18.78 -5.75 -13.18
CA THR A 524 -19.18 -5.53 -14.55
C THR A 524 -20.26 -4.45 -14.61
N ASP A 525 -20.00 -3.34 -15.31
CA ASP A 525 -21.06 -2.42 -15.75
C ASP A 525 -21.69 -2.86 -17.09
N ASP A 526 -22.98 -2.56 -17.27
CA ASP A 526 -23.74 -2.86 -18.48
C ASP A 526 -23.19 -2.19 -19.75
N ARG A 527 -22.46 -1.08 -19.61
CA ARG A 527 -21.76 -0.37 -20.70
C ARG A 527 -20.58 -1.16 -21.24
N ALA A 528 -19.97 -2.02 -20.43
CA ALA A 528 -18.79 -2.76 -20.86
C ALA A 528 -19.19 -3.83 -21.90
N PRO A 529 -18.42 -3.99 -22.99
CA PRO A 529 -18.67 -5.01 -24.01
C PRO A 529 -18.85 -6.42 -23.43
N ARG A 530 -19.72 -7.21 -24.06
CA ARG A 530 -19.90 -8.63 -23.70
C ARG A 530 -18.82 -9.53 -24.27
N GLU A 531 -18.21 -9.10 -25.37
CA GLU A 531 -17.14 -9.80 -26.04
C GLU A 531 -15.79 -9.22 -25.62
N PHE A 532 -14.74 -10.03 -25.77
CA PHE A 532 -13.39 -9.54 -25.52
C PHE A 532 -13.07 -8.45 -26.53
N MET A 533 -12.79 -7.26 -26.03
CA MET A 533 -12.31 -6.17 -26.86
C MET A 533 -10.80 -6.34 -27.06
N PRO A 534 -10.33 -6.66 -28.27
CA PRO A 534 -8.91 -6.81 -28.52
C PRO A 534 -8.20 -5.48 -28.22
N PRO A 535 -6.99 -5.51 -27.62
CA PRO A 535 -6.16 -4.31 -27.60
C PRO A 535 -5.97 -3.82 -29.04
N ILE A 536 -5.86 -2.49 -29.23
CA ILE A 536 -5.73 -1.87 -30.56
C ILE A 536 -4.59 -2.51 -31.40
N LEU A 537 -3.56 -3.05 -30.74
CA LEU A 537 -2.44 -3.76 -31.35
C LEU A 537 -2.78 -5.13 -32.00
N VAL A 538 -4.00 -5.65 -31.82
CA VAL A 538 -4.46 -6.91 -32.44
C VAL A 538 -5.73 -6.72 -33.28
N GLU A 539 -6.16 -5.47 -33.47
CA GLU A 539 -7.02 -5.16 -34.62
C GLU A 539 -6.20 -5.43 -35.88
N GLU A 540 -6.80 -6.06 -36.88
CA GLU A 540 -6.14 -6.39 -38.14
C GLU A 540 -5.50 -5.12 -38.70
N PHE A 541 -4.18 -4.98 -38.53
CA PHE A 541 -3.42 -4.09 -39.36
C PHE A 541 -3.64 -4.63 -40.76
N GLU A 542 -4.22 -3.82 -41.66
CA GLU A 542 -3.96 -4.00 -43.08
C GLU A 542 -2.43 -3.96 -43.20
N GLU A 543 -1.80 -5.13 -43.27
CA GLU A 543 -0.43 -5.23 -43.77
C GLU A 543 -0.49 -4.48 -45.09
N MET A 544 0.15 -3.31 -45.17
CA MET A 544 0.33 -2.65 -46.45
C MET A 544 1.11 -3.64 -47.30
N GLU A 545 0.42 -4.38 -48.15
CA GLU A 545 1.05 -5.13 -49.23
C GLU A 545 1.89 -4.11 -49.99
N ASP A 546 3.21 -4.26 -49.91
CA ASP A 546 4.17 -3.44 -50.64
C ASP A 546 3.74 -3.39 -52.12
N GLY A 547 3.30 -2.21 -52.56
CA GLY A 547 2.97 -1.91 -53.95
C GLY A 547 4.20 -1.67 -54.82
#